data_AF-A0A067F8D8-F1
#
_entry.id   AF-A0A067F8D8-F1
#
_cell.length_a   1.000
_cell.length_b   1.000
_cell.length_c   1.000
_cell.angle_alpha   90.00
_cell.angle_beta   90.00
_cell.angle_gamma   90.00
#
_symmetry.space_group_name_H-M   'P 1'
#
loop_
_entity.id
_entity.type
_entity.pdbx_description
1 polymer ?
#
loop_
_entity_poly.entity_id
_entity_poly.type
_entity_poly.pdbx_seq_one_letter_code
_entity_poly.pdbx_strand_id
1 'polypeptide(L)'
;LASFDRRWKRELHLMKPNSPLTGINFSGLWAYDTICALARAAEKILPPTNPSFVKPNTSESRIDFASLGASRIGSRLRDELRNTRFKGLSGEFNLINRQLESSVFEIINVIGNGRVVGYWTPEKGISQNLGPNYKNGLKQIIWPGDSTTTPTGWAIPSLKIGVPVKLGFPEFVEQRKNGNKTTYTGFSIDVFSAVLETLDKDLGFKVLHDFIGFEDEIGLMDGSYDDLLLQIKNKKFDAVVGDTTIVANRTNYVDFTLPYSESGWTMLVLAKGDNRKNMWIFLKPWTWDLWLTVGTSCIFITIVIWVMEHNTENTEFRGSYRRQLAMILMFPFYAFVIPQRELVVRDCSRFVLVVWLWLAFILMQSYTASLSSILTVDKLEPTFDNLERLRTKDHFIGFQRGCFVGNLLEKQFNFSRSQLKSYGTIQ
;
A
#
# COMPACT_ATOMS: atom_id res chain seq x y z
N LEU A 1 -39.53 -12.55 52.30
CA LEU A 1 -39.34 -11.25 51.61
C LEU A 1 -40.63 -10.43 51.50
N ALA A 2 -41.72 -10.95 50.91
CA ALA A 2 -42.98 -10.21 50.73
C ALA A 2 -43.62 -9.66 52.04
N SER A 3 -43.55 -10.42 53.14
CA SER A 3 -44.03 -9.97 54.46
C SER A 3 -43.21 -8.81 55.04
N PHE A 4 -41.89 -8.82 54.81
CA PHE A 4 -40.97 -7.77 55.25
C PHE A 4 -41.13 -6.51 54.40
N ASP A 5 -41.25 -6.63 53.08
CA ASP A 5 -41.50 -5.51 52.18
C ASP A 5 -42.81 -4.79 52.53
N ARG A 6 -43.88 -5.55 52.84
CA ARG A 6 -45.14 -4.98 53.32
C ARG A 6 -44.98 -4.22 54.63
N ARG A 7 -44.21 -4.76 55.59
CA ARG A 7 -43.93 -4.10 56.87
C ARG A 7 -43.10 -2.83 56.65
N TRP A 8 -42.05 -2.90 55.84
CA TRP A 8 -41.19 -1.77 55.50
C TRP A 8 -41.98 -0.62 54.85
N LYS A 9 -42.80 -0.93 53.85
CA LYS A 9 -43.67 0.06 53.17
C LYS A 9 -44.63 0.74 54.15
N ARG A 10 -45.20 -0.01 55.10
CA ARG A 10 -46.06 0.54 56.16
C ARG A 10 -45.30 1.49 57.09
N GLU A 11 -44.14 1.09 57.60
CA GLU A 11 -43.33 1.92 58.50
C GLU A 11 -42.76 3.16 57.80
N LEU A 12 -42.35 3.01 56.53
CA LEU A 12 -41.80 4.11 55.75
C LEU A 12 -42.87 5.15 55.41
N HIS A 13 -44.11 4.71 55.17
CA HIS A 13 -45.24 5.61 55.01
C HIS A 13 -45.59 6.37 56.30
N LEU A 14 -45.44 5.74 57.46
CA LEU A 14 -45.63 6.38 58.77
C LEU A 14 -44.52 7.41 59.08
N MET A 15 -43.26 7.10 58.77
CA MET A 15 -42.13 8.02 58.99
C MET A 15 -42.05 9.15 57.96
N LYS A 16 -42.40 8.88 56.71
CA LYS A 16 -42.31 9.82 55.57
C LYS A 16 -43.55 9.72 54.69
N PRO A 17 -44.66 10.40 55.05
CA PRO A 17 -45.92 10.27 54.34
C PRO A 17 -45.89 10.80 52.90
N ASN A 18 -45.00 11.75 52.58
CA ASN A 18 -44.94 12.43 51.28
C ASN A 18 -43.85 11.89 50.32
N SER A 19 -43.09 10.85 50.70
CA SER A 19 -42.08 10.26 49.82
C SER A 19 -42.65 9.10 49.00
N PRO A 20 -42.24 8.93 47.74
CA PRO A 20 -42.66 7.79 46.94
C PRO A 20 -42.24 6.49 47.64
N LEU A 21 -43.16 5.52 47.71
CA LEU A 21 -42.90 4.18 48.25
C LEU A 21 -41.87 3.47 47.37
N THR A 22 -40.61 3.65 47.72
CA THR A 22 -39.48 2.98 47.08
C THR A 22 -39.36 1.58 47.69
N GLY A 23 -39.24 0.58 46.81
CA GLY A 23 -38.89 -0.78 47.23
C GLY A 23 -37.54 -0.78 47.96
N ILE A 24 -37.34 -1.75 48.85
CA ILE A 24 -36.07 -1.89 49.57
C ILE A 24 -34.93 -2.09 48.56
N ASN A 25 -33.88 -1.27 48.68
CA ASN A 25 -32.65 -1.47 47.91
C ASN A 25 -31.88 -2.68 48.43
N PHE A 26 -31.11 -3.34 47.57
CA PHE A 26 -30.28 -4.49 47.91
C PHE A 26 -29.33 -4.22 49.08
N SER A 27 -28.73 -3.02 49.12
CA SER A 27 -27.90 -2.57 50.26
C SER A 27 -28.67 -2.52 51.58
N GLY A 28 -29.98 -2.24 51.54
CA GLY A 28 -30.85 -2.26 52.71
C GLY A 28 -31.12 -3.67 53.24
N LEU A 29 -31.30 -4.65 52.33
CA LEU A 29 -31.41 -6.06 52.72
C LEU A 29 -30.10 -6.56 53.35
N TRP A 30 -28.95 -6.19 52.77
CA TRP A 30 -27.64 -6.50 53.32
C TRP A 30 -27.39 -5.85 54.68
N ALA A 31 -27.80 -4.60 54.87
CA ALA A 31 -27.68 -3.93 56.16
C ALA A 31 -28.51 -4.65 57.24
N TYR A 32 -29.74 -5.04 56.90
CA TYR A 32 -30.60 -5.81 57.81
C TYR A 32 -29.95 -7.15 58.21
N ASP A 33 -29.49 -7.93 57.23
CA ASP A 33 -28.84 -9.21 57.48
C ASP A 33 -27.54 -9.04 58.26
N THR A 34 -26.75 -8.00 57.98
CA THR A 34 -25.51 -7.69 58.72
C THR A 34 -25.79 -7.37 60.19
N ILE A 35 -26.84 -6.58 60.48
CA ILE A 35 -27.23 -6.26 61.85
C ILE A 35 -27.74 -7.53 62.56
N CYS A 36 -28.52 -8.37 61.88
CA CYS A 36 -28.94 -9.66 62.44
C CYS A 36 -27.77 -10.59 62.73
N ALA A 37 -26.76 -10.64 61.85
CA ALA A 37 -25.53 -11.40 62.07
C ALA A 37 -24.78 -10.89 63.30
N LEU A 38 -24.62 -9.58 63.41
CA LEU A 38 -23.95 -8.93 64.53
C LEU A 38 -24.70 -9.16 65.85
N ALA A 39 -26.03 -9.01 65.86
CA ALA A 39 -26.85 -9.23 67.05
C ALA A 39 -26.75 -10.68 67.55
N ARG A 40 -26.80 -11.66 66.63
CA ARG A 40 -26.64 -13.09 66.97
C ARG A 40 -25.23 -13.40 67.49
N ALA A 41 -24.20 -12.81 66.89
CA ALA A 41 -22.82 -12.98 67.37
C ALA A 41 -22.62 -12.34 68.75
N ALA A 42 -23.21 -11.17 68.99
CA ALA A 42 -23.16 -10.50 70.29
C ALA A 42 -23.93 -11.29 71.36
N GLU A 43 -25.12 -11.79 71.06
CA GLU A 43 -25.94 -12.61 71.96
C GLU A 43 -25.19 -13.85 72.46
N LYS A 44 -24.43 -14.51 71.59
CA LYS A 44 -23.60 -15.67 71.97
C LYS A 44 -22.42 -15.34 72.88
N ILE A 45 -21.93 -14.09 72.85
CA ILE A 45 -20.74 -13.65 73.58
C ILE A 45 -21.10 -13.01 74.93
N LEU A 46 -22.35 -12.60 75.13
CA LEU A 46 -22.80 -12.00 76.38
C LEU A 46 -22.93 -13.04 77.52
N PRO A 47 -22.06 -12.97 78.54
CA PRO A 47 -22.49 -12.84 79.95
C PRO A 47 -21.98 -11.54 80.62
N PRO A 48 -22.40 -11.19 81.87
CA PRO A 48 -22.32 -9.85 82.46
C PRO A 48 -20.92 -9.51 82.99
N THR A 49 -19.92 -9.46 82.12
CA THR A 49 -18.55 -9.14 82.52
C THR A 49 -18.00 -7.99 81.68
N ASN A 50 -17.51 -6.97 82.38
CA ASN A 50 -17.07 -5.70 81.83
C ASN A 50 -16.10 -5.86 80.65
N PRO A 51 -16.25 -5.06 79.57
CA PRO A 51 -15.31 -5.06 78.47
C PRO A 51 -13.93 -4.60 78.96
N SER A 52 -12.97 -5.52 79.01
CA SER A 52 -11.57 -5.19 79.33
C SER A 52 -10.80 -4.85 78.07
N PHE A 53 -10.23 -3.65 78.04
CA PHE A 53 -9.35 -3.17 76.98
C PHE A 53 -7.89 -3.37 77.41
N VAL A 54 -7.10 -4.01 76.55
CA VAL A 54 -5.66 -4.17 76.75
C VAL A 54 -4.97 -3.00 76.06
N LYS A 55 -4.36 -2.10 76.83
CA LYS A 55 -3.54 -1.02 76.29
C LYS A 55 -2.22 -1.60 75.78
N PRO A 56 -1.79 -1.31 74.54
CA PRO A 56 -0.45 -1.68 74.09
C PRO A 56 0.59 -0.85 74.85
N ASN A 57 1.65 -1.50 75.33
CA ASN A 57 2.83 -0.81 75.85
C ASN A 57 3.66 -0.30 74.67
N THR A 58 3.30 0.85 74.14
CA THR A 58 4.14 1.57 73.17
C THR A 58 4.45 2.95 73.73
N SER A 59 5.65 3.06 74.29
CA SER A 59 6.33 4.34 74.45
C SER A 59 6.68 4.86 73.06
N GLU A 60 6.24 6.09 72.78
CA GLU A 60 6.63 6.91 71.62
C GLU A 60 6.00 6.52 70.26
N SER A 61 4.77 6.99 70.03
CA SER A 61 4.43 7.47 68.68
C SER A 61 3.53 8.70 68.78
N ARG A 62 3.86 9.74 68.01
CA ARG A 62 3.23 11.08 67.98
C ARG A 62 1.83 11.10 67.34
N ILE A 63 1.16 9.96 67.24
CA ILE A 63 -0.18 9.84 66.67
C ILE A 63 -1.06 9.09 67.67
N ASP A 64 -2.11 9.76 68.13
CA ASP A 64 -3.01 9.35 69.23
C ASP A 64 -3.73 8.00 68.98
N PHE A 65 -3.65 7.44 67.76
CA PHE A 65 -4.19 6.12 67.45
C PHE A 65 -3.45 4.96 68.11
N ALA A 66 -2.18 5.13 68.50
CA ALA A 66 -1.40 4.10 69.19
C ALA A 66 -1.78 3.92 70.67
N SER A 67 -2.56 4.84 71.26
CA SER A 67 -3.04 4.77 72.65
C SER A 67 -4.35 3.97 72.80
N LEU A 68 -4.99 3.62 71.67
CA LEU A 68 -6.24 2.85 71.65
C LEU A 68 -5.99 1.40 72.07
N GLY A 69 -6.49 1.03 73.25
CA GLY A 69 -6.44 -0.34 73.73
C GLY A 69 -7.28 -1.29 72.85
N ALA A 70 -6.76 -2.48 72.56
CA ALA A 70 -7.50 -3.52 71.86
C ALA A 70 -8.44 -4.23 72.84
N SER A 71 -9.73 -4.33 72.50
CA SER A 71 -10.69 -5.09 73.31
C SER A 71 -10.39 -6.59 73.24
N ARG A 72 -10.31 -7.27 74.40
CA ARG A 72 -10.18 -8.75 74.46
C ARG A 72 -11.41 -9.47 73.91
N ILE A 73 -12.55 -8.78 73.85
CA ILE A 73 -13.81 -9.30 73.32
C ILE A 73 -13.80 -9.26 71.78
N GLY A 74 -13.01 -8.37 71.17
CA GLY A 74 -13.00 -8.17 69.71
C GLY A 74 -12.60 -9.41 68.91
N SER A 75 -11.61 -10.20 69.39
CA SER A 75 -11.22 -11.44 68.72
C SER A 75 -12.33 -12.50 68.80
N ARG A 76 -12.95 -12.67 69.97
CA ARG A 76 -14.08 -13.59 70.16
C ARG A 76 -15.29 -13.19 69.31
N LEU A 77 -15.60 -11.89 69.25
CA LEU A 77 -16.67 -11.36 68.38
C LEU A 77 -16.40 -11.63 66.91
N ARG A 78 -15.17 -11.44 66.46
CA ARG A 78 -14.79 -11.75 65.09
C ARG A 78 -14.92 -13.24 64.78
N ASP A 79 -14.53 -14.10 65.72
CA ASP A 79 -14.57 -15.55 65.52
C ASP A 79 -16.00 -16.07 65.52
N GLU A 80 -16.88 -15.59 66.40
CA GLU A 80 -18.32 -15.91 66.37
C GLU A 80 -19.03 -15.37 65.13
N LEU A 81 -18.71 -14.13 64.73
CA LEU A 81 -19.29 -13.53 63.52
C LEU A 81 -18.90 -14.32 62.27
N ARG A 82 -17.66 -14.85 62.21
CA ARG A 82 -17.23 -15.75 61.14
C ARG A 82 -18.00 -17.07 61.13
N ASN A 83 -18.34 -17.59 62.30
CA ASN A 83 -19.07 -18.86 62.45
C ASN A 83 -20.60 -18.69 62.39
N THR A 84 -21.10 -17.46 62.22
CA THR A 84 -22.53 -17.19 62.19
C THR A 84 -23.12 -17.57 60.82
N ARG A 85 -23.99 -18.57 60.82
CA ARG A 85 -24.74 -19.02 59.64
C ARG A 85 -26.23 -18.96 59.91
N PHE A 86 -26.99 -18.28 59.06
CA PHE A 86 -28.44 -18.22 59.15
C PHE A 86 -29.08 -17.85 57.80
N LYS A 87 -30.39 -18.08 57.68
CA LYS A 87 -31.16 -17.66 56.51
C LYS A 87 -31.70 -16.23 56.74
N GLY A 88 -31.10 -15.27 56.05
CA GLY A 88 -31.47 -13.85 56.07
C GLY A 88 -32.50 -13.49 54.99
N LEU A 89 -32.68 -12.19 54.78
CA LEU A 89 -33.53 -11.63 53.72
C LEU A 89 -32.88 -11.69 52.34
N SER A 90 -31.55 -11.58 52.27
CA SER A 90 -30.77 -11.66 51.02
C SER A 90 -30.37 -13.08 50.62
N GLY A 91 -30.73 -14.09 51.42
CA GLY A 91 -30.40 -15.50 51.16
C GLY A 91 -29.75 -16.17 52.36
N GLU A 92 -28.91 -17.16 52.11
CA GLU A 92 -28.12 -17.79 53.16
C GLU A 92 -26.91 -16.91 53.50
N PHE A 93 -26.82 -16.49 54.75
CA PHE A 93 -25.69 -15.71 55.25
C PHE A 93 -24.58 -16.67 55.69
N ASN A 94 -23.48 -16.68 54.95
CA ASN A 94 -22.28 -17.46 55.27
C ASN A 94 -21.02 -16.66 54.87
N LEU A 95 -20.03 -16.61 55.75
CA LEU A 95 -18.79 -15.85 55.54
C LEU A 95 -17.60 -16.79 55.31
N ILE A 96 -17.26 -17.06 54.05
CA ILE A 96 -16.06 -17.82 53.68
C ILE A 96 -14.91 -16.83 53.49
N ASN A 97 -13.79 -17.04 54.18
CA ASN A 97 -12.60 -16.17 54.08
C ASN A 97 -12.88 -14.67 54.26
N ARG A 98 -13.83 -14.32 55.16
CA ARG A 98 -14.28 -12.94 55.44
C ARG A 98 -15.13 -12.30 54.33
N GLN A 99 -15.59 -13.07 53.34
CA GLN A 99 -16.48 -12.60 52.28
C GLN A 99 -17.82 -13.33 52.35
N LEU A 100 -18.90 -12.62 52.06
CA LEU A 100 -20.23 -13.22 51.93
C LEU A 100 -20.22 -14.16 50.73
N GLU A 101 -20.56 -15.43 50.98
CA GLU A 101 -20.70 -16.41 49.93
C GLU A 101 -21.94 -16.07 49.08
N SER A 102 -21.71 -15.56 47.87
CA SER A 102 -22.79 -15.34 46.89
C SER A 102 -22.94 -16.60 46.04
N SER A 103 -23.90 -17.45 46.41
CA SER A 103 -24.07 -18.77 45.79
C SER A 103 -24.78 -18.72 44.43
N VAL A 104 -25.54 -17.66 44.14
CA VAL A 104 -26.41 -17.58 42.97
C VAL A 104 -26.52 -16.14 42.44
N PHE A 105 -26.23 -15.96 41.16
CA PHE A 105 -26.45 -14.70 40.45
C PHE A 105 -27.56 -14.87 39.41
N GLU A 106 -28.48 -13.92 39.32
CA GLU A 106 -29.52 -13.91 38.30
C GLU A 106 -29.05 -13.10 37.08
N ILE A 107 -29.20 -13.67 35.88
CA ILE A 107 -28.88 -13.02 34.61
C ILE A 107 -30.19 -12.52 34.01
N ILE A 108 -30.28 -11.20 33.81
CA ILE A 108 -31.50 -10.51 33.37
C ILE A 108 -31.26 -9.88 32.00
N ASN A 109 -32.13 -10.16 31.05
CA ASN A 109 -32.20 -9.44 29.78
C ASN A 109 -33.16 -8.26 29.94
N VAL A 110 -32.64 -7.03 29.79
CA VAL A 110 -33.39 -5.80 30.04
C VAL A 110 -33.99 -5.29 28.73
N ILE A 111 -35.21 -5.72 28.44
CA ILE A 111 -36.09 -5.13 27.42
C ILE A 111 -37.44 -4.87 28.10
N GLY A 112 -37.87 -3.60 28.12
CA GLY A 112 -39.06 -3.19 28.88
C GLY A 112 -38.93 -3.49 30.38
N ASN A 113 -39.78 -4.38 30.90
CA ASN A 113 -39.83 -4.74 32.33
C ASN A 113 -38.72 -5.70 32.80
N GLY A 114 -37.82 -6.14 31.90
CA GLY A 114 -36.74 -7.06 32.23
C GLY A 114 -37.20 -8.51 32.40
N ARG A 115 -36.44 -9.45 31.85
CA ARG A 115 -36.74 -10.89 31.91
C ARG A 115 -35.52 -11.66 32.44
N VAL A 116 -35.71 -12.49 33.45
CA VAL A 116 -34.67 -13.41 33.91
C VAL A 116 -34.42 -14.47 32.82
N VAL A 117 -33.20 -14.48 32.28
CA VAL A 117 -32.78 -15.38 31.20
C VAL A 117 -31.91 -16.53 31.70
N GLY A 118 -31.35 -16.44 32.91
CA GLY A 118 -30.62 -17.55 33.49
C GLY A 118 -30.07 -17.24 34.87
N TYR A 119 -29.29 -18.18 35.39
CA TYR A 119 -28.63 -18.11 36.67
C TYR A 119 -27.17 -18.52 36.51
N TRP A 120 -26.29 -17.93 37.31
CA TRP A 120 -24.91 -18.37 37.43
C TRP A 120 -24.66 -18.87 38.85
N THR A 121 -24.01 -20.03 38.96
CA THR A 121 -23.57 -20.60 40.23
C THR A 121 -22.12 -21.05 40.12
N PRO A 122 -21.32 -20.98 41.20
CA PRO A 122 -19.92 -21.40 41.18
C PRO A 122 -19.71 -22.86 40.72
N GLU A 123 -20.63 -23.76 41.07
CA GLU A 123 -20.52 -25.20 40.77
C GLU A 123 -20.91 -25.56 39.34
N LYS A 124 -21.92 -24.88 38.77
CA LYS A 124 -22.58 -25.31 37.51
C LYS A 124 -22.44 -24.30 36.37
N GLY A 125 -21.77 -23.17 36.58
CA GLY A 125 -21.66 -22.10 35.61
C GLY A 125 -23.03 -21.49 35.28
N ILE A 126 -23.28 -21.22 33.99
CA ILE A 126 -24.52 -20.60 33.50
C ILE A 126 -25.58 -21.67 33.21
N SER A 127 -26.74 -21.56 33.87
CA SER A 127 -27.89 -22.44 33.68
C SER A 127 -29.19 -21.68 33.48
N GLN A 128 -30.18 -22.31 32.84
CA GLN A 128 -31.50 -21.70 32.64
C GLN A 128 -32.37 -21.70 33.91
N ASN A 129 -32.20 -22.70 34.77
CA ASN A 129 -33.00 -22.92 35.98
C ASN A 129 -32.12 -23.49 37.12
N LEU A 130 -32.51 -23.22 38.37
CA LEU A 130 -31.86 -23.72 39.60
C LEU A 130 -32.42 -25.07 40.11
N GLY A 131 -33.46 -25.60 39.47
CA GLY A 131 -34.15 -26.84 39.87
C GLY A 131 -33.56 -28.13 39.26
N PRO A 132 -34.20 -29.30 39.49
CA PRO A 132 -33.74 -30.60 38.99
C PRO A 132 -33.74 -30.70 37.45
N ASN A 133 -34.56 -29.90 36.76
CA ASN A 133 -34.54 -29.76 35.30
C ASN A 133 -33.42 -28.82 34.85
N TYR A 134 -32.19 -29.30 34.97
CA TYR A 134 -30.98 -28.61 34.54
C TYR A 134 -30.91 -28.48 33.02
N LYS A 135 -30.70 -27.25 32.53
CA LYS A 135 -30.40 -26.95 31.13
C LYS A 135 -29.24 -25.97 31.07
N ASN A 136 -28.22 -26.33 30.30
CA ASN A 136 -27.06 -25.48 30.06
C ASN A 136 -27.42 -24.26 29.21
N GLY A 137 -26.80 -23.13 29.55
CA GLY A 137 -26.94 -21.89 28.80
C GLY A 137 -28.06 -20.99 29.28
N LEU A 138 -28.32 -19.94 28.51
CA LEU A 138 -29.35 -18.93 28.79
C LEU A 138 -30.64 -19.29 28.06
N LYS A 139 -31.77 -18.81 28.57
CA LYS A 139 -33.02 -18.70 27.80
C LYS A 139 -32.78 -17.73 26.65
N GLN A 140 -33.59 -17.86 25.60
CA GLN A 140 -33.49 -17.04 24.39
C GLN A 140 -33.38 -15.54 24.73
N ILE A 141 -32.25 -14.95 24.32
CA ILE A 141 -31.98 -13.52 24.48
C ILE A 141 -32.70 -12.81 23.35
N ILE A 142 -33.42 -11.75 23.70
CA ILE A 142 -34.07 -10.85 22.77
C ILE A 142 -33.15 -9.62 22.69
N TRP A 143 -32.85 -9.17 21.49
CA TRP A 143 -32.05 -8.00 21.18
C TRP A 143 -32.98 -6.82 20.82
N PRO A 144 -32.47 -5.57 20.82
CA PRO A 144 -33.25 -4.42 20.39
C PRO A 144 -33.90 -4.66 19.01
N GLY A 145 -35.19 -4.29 18.86
CA GLY A 145 -35.96 -4.55 17.65
C GLY A 145 -36.62 -5.94 17.58
N ASP A 146 -36.87 -6.57 18.74
CA ASP A 146 -37.53 -7.88 18.89
C ASP A 146 -36.83 -9.05 18.16
N SER A 147 -35.55 -8.87 17.81
CA SER A 147 -34.75 -9.92 17.19
C SER A 147 -34.27 -10.94 18.22
N THR A 148 -34.28 -12.22 17.87
CA THR A 148 -33.73 -13.30 18.70
C THR A 148 -32.38 -13.82 18.20
N THR A 149 -31.93 -13.31 17.04
CA THR A 149 -30.61 -13.61 16.51
C THR A 149 -29.59 -12.68 17.16
N THR A 150 -28.48 -13.26 17.62
CA THR A 150 -27.31 -12.49 18.07
C THR A 150 -26.87 -11.57 16.94
N PRO A 151 -26.84 -10.24 17.15
CA PRO A 151 -26.30 -9.33 16.14
C PRO A 151 -24.83 -9.68 15.96
N THR A 152 -24.49 -10.09 14.74
CA THR A 152 -23.10 -10.16 14.29
C THR A 152 -22.53 -8.75 14.39
N GLY A 153 -21.56 -8.56 15.28
CA GLY A 153 -20.92 -7.26 15.48
C GLY A 153 -20.34 -6.70 14.17
N TRP A 154 -20.36 -5.37 14.07
CA TRP A 154 -19.99 -4.55 12.91
C TRP A 154 -20.78 -4.86 11.63
N ALA A 155 -21.93 -4.20 11.47
CA ALA A 155 -22.40 -3.90 10.12
C ALA A 155 -21.41 -2.90 9.52
N ILE A 156 -20.47 -3.38 8.71
CA ILE A 156 -19.56 -2.52 7.96
C ILE A 156 -20.44 -1.76 6.97
N PRO A 157 -20.51 -0.42 7.07
CA PRO A 157 -21.26 0.36 6.10
C PRO A 157 -20.69 0.12 4.70
N SER A 158 -21.55 0.18 3.68
CA SER A 158 -21.10 0.06 2.28
C SER A 158 -19.98 1.06 2.02
N LEU A 159 -18.81 0.57 1.58
CA LEU A 159 -17.65 1.39 1.31
C LEU A 159 -17.88 2.20 0.02
N LYS A 160 -17.65 3.50 0.09
CA LYS A 160 -17.72 4.39 -1.08
C LYS A 160 -16.35 4.45 -1.73
N ILE A 161 -16.23 3.85 -2.91
CA ILE A 161 -14.96 3.77 -3.62
C ILE A 161 -14.93 4.83 -4.71
N GLY A 162 -14.04 5.80 -4.56
CA GLY A 162 -13.77 6.84 -5.55
C GLY A 162 -13.04 6.26 -6.77
N VAL A 163 -13.51 6.58 -7.98
CA VAL A 163 -12.92 6.13 -9.24
C VAL A 163 -12.61 7.34 -10.11
N PRO A 164 -11.38 7.49 -10.64
CA PRO A 164 -11.05 8.61 -11.53
C PRO A 164 -11.77 8.45 -12.88
N VAL A 165 -12.40 9.52 -13.37
CA VAL A 165 -13.05 9.53 -14.68
C VAL A 165 -12.11 10.13 -15.71
N LYS A 166 -11.70 9.33 -16.71
CA LYS A 166 -10.76 9.75 -17.75
C LYS A 166 -11.39 9.64 -19.14
N LEU A 167 -11.00 10.57 -20.01
CA LEU A 167 -11.36 10.55 -21.44
C LEU A 167 -10.44 9.65 -22.28
N GLY A 168 -9.22 9.38 -21.79
CA GLY A 168 -8.24 8.54 -22.47
C GLY A 168 -7.67 7.49 -21.52
N PHE A 169 -7.06 6.45 -22.10
CA PHE A 169 -6.56 5.28 -21.39
C PHE A 169 -7.66 4.47 -20.66
N PRO A 170 -8.73 4.06 -21.36
CA PRO A 170 -9.85 3.31 -20.77
C PRO A 170 -9.44 1.93 -20.25
N GLU A 171 -8.25 1.43 -20.60
CA GLU A 171 -7.75 0.11 -20.20
C GLU A 171 -7.62 -0.02 -18.68
N PHE A 172 -7.29 1.07 -17.99
CA PHE A 172 -7.13 1.07 -16.53
C PHE A 172 -8.46 1.23 -15.80
N VAL A 173 -9.27 2.18 -16.26
CA VAL A 173 -10.60 2.53 -15.72
C VAL A 173 -11.44 3.13 -16.85
N GLU A 174 -12.55 2.48 -17.14
CA GLU A 174 -13.58 2.93 -18.06
C GLU A 174 -14.89 3.11 -17.29
N GLN A 175 -15.54 4.26 -17.48
CA GLN A 175 -16.88 4.50 -16.98
C GLN A 175 -17.89 4.27 -18.11
N ARG A 176 -18.77 3.29 -17.94
CA ARG A 176 -19.88 3.02 -18.87
C ARG A 176 -21.20 3.40 -18.23
N LYS A 177 -21.92 4.34 -18.85
CA LYS A 177 -23.25 4.78 -18.40
C LYS A 177 -24.32 4.04 -19.21
N ASN A 178 -25.02 3.08 -18.59
CA ASN A 178 -26.16 2.37 -19.19
C ASN A 178 -27.46 2.89 -18.55
N GLY A 179 -28.07 3.92 -19.15
CA GLY A 179 -29.24 4.59 -18.60
C GLY A 179 -28.91 5.25 -17.26
N ASN A 180 -29.63 4.86 -16.18
CA ASN A 180 -29.39 5.37 -14.83
C ASN A 180 -28.32 4.60 -14.05
N LYS A 181 -27.74 3.52 -14.61
CA LYS A 181 -26.72 2.72 -13.94
C LYS A 181 -25.35 3.00 -14.53
N THR A 182 -24.46 3.52 -13.70
CA THR A 182 -23.04 3.68 -14.03
C THR A 182 -22.28 2.43 -13.59
N THR A 183 -21.61 1.79 -14.54
CA THR A 183 -20.72 0.65 -14.30
C THR A 183 -19.29 1.04 -14.59
N TYR A 184 -18.37 0.59 -13.75
CA TYR A 184 -16.94 0.83 -13.92
C TYR A 184 -16.27 -0.49 -14.29
N THR A 185 -15.42 -0.45 -15.29
CA THR A 185 -14.65 -1.60 -15.80
C THR A 185 -13.20 -1.21 -16.03
N GLY A 186 -12.30 -2.17 -16.16
CA GLY A 186 -10.89 -1.92 -16.46
C GLY A 186 -9.95 -2.59 -15.48
N PHE A 187 -8.67 -2.62 -15.83
CA PHE A 187 -7.66 -3.42 -15.12
C PHE A 187 -7.62 -3.16 -13.61
N SER A 188 -7.72 -1.89 -13.19
CA SER A 188 -7.65 -1.54 -11.76
C SER A 188 -8.89 -1.99 -10.99
N ILE A 189 -10.06 -1.97 -11.65
CA ILE A 189 -11.34 -2.41 -11.08
C ILE A 189 -11.37 -3.93 -10.97
N ASP A 190 -10.85 -4.64 -11.97
CA ASP A 190 -10.79 -6.10 -12.00
C ASP A 190 -9.86 -6.63 -10.90
N VAL A 191 -8.69 -6.00 -10.71
CA VAL A 191 -7.76 -6.33 -9.61
C VAL A 191 -8.45 -6.14 -8.26
N PHE A 192 -9.14 -5.01 -8.06
CA PHE A 192 -9.84 -4.75 -6.81
C PHE A 192 -10.98 -5.75 -6.56
N SER A 193 -11.74 -6.08 -7.60
CA SER A 193 -12.84 -7.06 -7.52
C SER A 193 -12.32 -8.46 -7.18
N ALA A 194 -11.19 -8.87 -7.75
CA ALA A 194 -10.55 -10.15 -7.43
C ALA A 194 -10.07 -10.23 -5.97
N VAL A 195 -9.56 -9.12 -5.42
CA VAL A 195 -9.21 -9.03 -3.99
C VAL A 195 -10.44 -9.23 -3.12
N LEU A 196 -11.56 -8.56 -3.44
CA LEU A 196 -12.80 -8.71 -2.69
C LEU A 196 -13.38 -10.12 -2.76
N GLU A 197 -13.32 -10.76 -3.93
CA GLU A 197 -13.75 -12.15 -4.09
C GLU A 197 -12.90 -13.11 -3.25
N THR A 198 -11.59 -12.87 -3.16
CA THR A 198 -10.67 -13.65 -2.33
C THR A 198 -10.96 -13.45 -0.85
N LEU A 199 -11.22 -12.22 -0.41
CA LEU A 199 -11.58 -11.92 0.98
C LEU A 199 -12.90 -12.58 1.40
N ASP A 200 -13.89 -12.63 0.51
CA ASP A 200 -15.16 -13.31 0.79
C ASP A 200 -14.99 -14.83 0.87
N LYS A 201 -14.24 -15.42 -0.08
CA LYS A 201 -14.03 -16.88 -0.14
C LYS A 201 -13.14 -17.42 0.97
N ASP A 202 -12.00 -16.78 1.22
CA ASP A 202 -10.96 -17.32 2.11
C ASP A 202 -11.18 -16.92 3.57
N LEU A 203 -11.73 -15.73 3.81
CA LEU A 203 -11.92 -15.18 5.16
C LEU A 203 -13.40 -15.08 5.57
N GLY A 204 -14.35 -15.36 4.68
CA GLY A 204 -15.78 -15.21 4.94
C GLY A 204 -16.19 -13.75 5.15
N PHE A 205 -15.38 -12.80 4.66
CA PHE A 205 -15.54 -11.38 4.94
C PHE A 205 -16.14 -10.64 3.75
N LYS A 206 -17.47 -10.49 3.78
CA LYS A 206 -18.20 -9.82 2.71
C LYS A 206 -18.15 -8.30 2.83
N VAL A 207 -17.44 -7.66 1.91
CA VAL A 207 -17.33 -6.20 1.82
C VAL A 207 -18.35 -5.65 0.82
N LEU A 208 -19.36 -4.96 1.33
CA LEU A 208 -20.27 -4.17 0.50
C LEU A 208 -19.54 -2.90 0.05
N HIS A 209 -19.63 -2.58 -1.23
CA HIS A 209 -18.96 -1.41 -1.81
C HIS A 209 -19.75 -0.85 -2.98
N ASP A 210 -19.66 0.46 -3.16
CA ASP A 210 -20.26 1.20 -4.25
C ASP A 210 -19.17 2.03 -4.94
N PHE A 211 -19.00 1.82 -6.25
CA PHE A 211 -18.09 2.64 -7.06
C PHE A 211 -18.75 3.96 -7.44
N ILE A 212 -18.05 5.06 -7.17
CA ILE A 212 -18.51 6.42 -7.44
C ILE A 212 -17.42 7.15 -8.20
N GLY A 213 -17.76 7.60 -9.41
CA GLY A 213 -16.88 8.38 -10.27
C GLY A 213 -16.65 9.76 -9.69
N PHE A 214 -15.40 10.20 -9.73
CA PHE A 214 -15.05 11.57 -9.38
C PHE A 214 -15.23 12.47 -10.60
N GLU A 215 -16.48 12.89 -10.80
CA GLU A 215 -16.92 13.67 -11.95
C GLU A 215 -17.52 15.03 -11.55
N ASP A 216 -17.27 16.04 -12.39
CA ASP A 216 -17.89 17.37 -12.37
C ASP A 216 -19.25 17.33 -13.07
N GLU A 217 -20.00 18.44 -13.07
CA GLU A 217 -21.34 18.56 -13.68
C GLU A 217 -21.39 18.16 -15.16
N ILE A 218 -20.25 18.24 -15.86
CA ILE A 218 -20.09 17.93 -17.29
C ILE A 218 -19.72 16.44 -17.50
N GLY A 219 -19.48 15.67 -16.44
CA GLY A 219 -19.06 14.26 -16.53
C GLY A 219 -17.57 14.05 -16.81
N LEU A 220 -16.76 15.09 -16.57
CA LEU A 220 -15.28 15.04 -16.63
C LEU A 220 -14.69 14.95 -15.23
N MET A 221 -13.41 14.58 -15.11
CA MET A 221 -12.72 14.56 -13.82
C MET A 221 -12.85 15.89 -13.07
N ASP A 222 -13.36 15.86 -11.83
CA ASP A 222 -13.57 17.02 -10.95
C ASP A 222 -12.25 17.52 -10.33
N GLY A 223 -11.28 17.88 -11.17
CA GLY A 223 -9.96 18.34 -10.75
C GLY A 223 -8.84 17.32 -10.99
N SER A 224 -7.90 17.23 -10.04
CA SER A 224 -6.70 16.40 -10.15
C SER A 224 -6.79 15.10 -9.33
N TYR A 225 -5.84 14.20 -9.54
CA TYR A 225 -5.67 13.01 -8.68
C TYR A 225 -5.43 13.40 -7.22
N ASP A 226 -4.76 14.53 -6.98
CA ASP A 226 -4.51 14.98 -5.62
C ASP A 226 -5.83 15.40 -4.96
N ASP A 227 -6.73 16.05 -5.70
CA ASP A 227 -8.06 16.43 -5.23
C ASP A 227 -8.95 15.21 -4.95
N LEU A 228 -8.91 14.20 -5.84
CA LEU A 228 -9.59 12.91 -5.63
C LEU A 228 -9.14 12.24 -4.34
N LEU A 229 -7.83 12.19 -4.09
CA LEU A 229 -7.29 11.58 -2.88
C LEU A 229 -7.58 12.41 -1.63
N LEU A 230 -7.62 13.74 -1.74
CA LEU A 230 -8.04 14.63 -0.64
C LEU A 230 -9.51 14.40 -0.24
N GLN A 231 -10.36 13.91 -1.17
CA GLN A 231 -11.74 13.55 -0.83
C GLN A 231 -11.84 12.38 0.18
N ILE A 232 -10.80 11.56 0.31
CA ILE A 232 -10.73 10.53 1.36
C ILE A 232 -10.66 11.19 2.74
N LYS A 233 -9.81 12.21 2.88
CA LYS A 233 -9.70 12.99 4.13
C LYS A 233 -11.01 13.71 4.45
N ASN A 234 -11.74 14.16 3.44
CA ASN A 234 -13.05 14.79 3.58
C ASN A 234 -14.19 13.79 3.84
N LYS A 235 -13.90 12.48 3.94
CA LYS A 235 -14.89 11.40 4.14
C LYS A 235 -15.97 11.32 3.06
N LYS A 236 -15.69 11.81 1.86
CA LYS A 236 -16.58 11.64 0.69
C LYS A 236 -16.42 10.23 0.09
N PHE A 237 -15.18 9.72 0.08
CA PHE A 237 -14.82 8.36 -0.31
C PHE A 237 -14.06 7.68 0.84
N ASP A 238 -14.22 6.37 0.97
CA ASP A 238 -13.50 5.55 1.95
C ASP A 238 -12.21 4.97 1.35
N ALA A 239 -12.20 4.72 0.04
CA ALA A 239 -11.04 4.26 -0.71
C ALA A 239 -11.09 4.81 -2.13
N VAL A 240 -9.95 4.76 -2.84
CA VAL A 240 -9.87 5.12 -4.26
C VAL A 240 -9.25 3.96 -5.03
N VAL A 241 -9.86 3.63 -6.18
CA VAL A 241 -9.37 2.58 -7.09
C VAL A 241 -9.16 3.20 -8.46
N GLY A 242 -7.97 2.99 -9.01
CA GLY A 242 -7.58 3.46 -10.33
C GLY A 242 -6.07 3.49 -10.49
N ASP A 243 -5.60 4.04 -11.61
CA ASP A 243 -4.17 4.19 -11.95
C ASP A 243 -3.49 5.35 -11.18
N THR A 244 -3.66 5.34 -9.87
CA THR A 244 -3.10 6.36 -8.98
C THR A 244 -1.64 6.05 -8.68
N THR A 245 -0.73 6.95 -9.07
CA THR A 245 0.69 6.82 -8.74
C THR A 245 0.96 7.11 -7.26
N ILE A 246 1.74 6.25 -6.63
CA ILE A 246 2.27 6.42 -5.27
C ILE A 246 3.38 7.50 -5.32
N VAL A 247 3.16 8.63 -4.66
CA VAL A 247 4.11 9.75 -4.60
C VAL A 247 4.25 10.20 -3.14
N ALA A 248 5.45 10.58 -2.70
CA ALA A 248 5.72 10.97 -1.31
C ALA A 248 4.87 12.15 -0.80
N ASN A 249 4.40 13.04 -1.68
CA ASN A 249 3.48 14.11 -1.25
C ASN A 249 2.08 13.55 -0.89
N ARG A 250 1.64 12.49 -1.59
CA ARG A 250 0.32 11.88 -1.43
C ARG A 250 0.23 11.05 -0.14
N THR A 251 1.34 10.46 0.30
CA THR A 251 1.41 9.70 1.56
C THR A 251 1.14 10.55 2.80
N ASN A 252 1.15 11.88 2.68
CA ASN A 252 0.83 12.77 3.81
C ASN A 252 -0.67 12.81 4.14
N TYR A 253 -1.55 12.37 3.23
CA TYR A 253 -3.00 12.46 3.41
C TYR A 253 -3.77 11.19 3.03
N VAL A 254 -3.11 10.20 2.42
CA VAL A 254 -3.68 8.87 2.16
C VAL A 254 -2.64 7.77 2.41
N ASP A 255 -3.11 6.61 2.84
CA ASP A 255 -2.31 5.40 2.91
C ASP A 255 -2.46 4.59 1.62
N PHE A 256 -1.36 4.03 1.11
CA PHE A 256 -1.35 3.23 -0.11
C PHE A 256 -1.17 1.74 0.20
N THR A 257 -1.79 0.91 -0.62
CA THR A 257 -1.49 -0.53 -0.67
C THR A 257 -0.15 -0.78 -1.36
N LEU A 258 0.29 -2.04 -1.37
CA LEU A 258 1.41 -2.44 -2.21
C LEU A 258 1.07 -2.19 -3.69
N PRO A 259 2.04 -1.73 -4.51
CA PRO A 259 1.82 -1.51 -5.92
C PRO A 259 1.51 -2.85 -6.61
N TYR A 260 0.41 -2.89 -7.35
CA TYR A 260 0.01 -4.07 -8.14
C TYR A 260 0.56 -4.03 -9.58
N SER A 261 1.16 -2.90 -9.98
CA SER A 261 1.81 -2.73 -11.28
C SER A 261 3.06 -1.87 -11.10
N GLU A 262 4.10 -2.15 -11.90
CA GLU A 262 5.32 -1.36 -11.89
C GLU A 262 5.04 0.05 -12.42
N SER A 263 5.49 1.06 -11.68
CA SER A 263 5.40 2.44 -12.10
C SER A 263 6.75 2.91 -12.63
N GLY A 264 6.78 3.36 -13.88
CA GLY A 264 7.94 3.93 -14.55
C GLY A 264 7.53 5.02 -15.51
N TRP A 265 8.44 5.91 -15.86
CA TRP A 265 8.24 6.89 -16.91
C TRP A 265 9.29 6.67 -17.99
N THR A 266 8.85 6.69 -19.24
CA THR A 266 9.69 6.54 -20.42
C THR A 266 9.39 7.66 -21.39
N MET A 267 10.42 8.18 -22.03
CA MET A 267 10.27 9.18 -23.06
C MET A 267 9.98 8.50 -24.40
N LEU A 268 8.79 8.76 -24.96
CA LEU A 268 8.45 8.37 -26.32
C LEU A 268 8.94 9.45 -27.28
N VAL A 269 9.84 9.07 -28.18
CA VAL A 269 10.38 9.94 -29.23
C VAL A 269 10.18 9.27 -30.58
N LEU A 270 9.91 10.07 -31.60
CA LEU A 270 9.89 9.59 -32.97
C LEU A 270 11.24 8.94 -33.32
N ALA A 271 11.19 7.72 -33.83
CA ALA A 271 12.36 7.06 -34.39
C ALA A 271 12.93 7.92 -35.53
N LYS A 272 14.25 8.08 -35.57
CA LYS A 272 14.90 8.82 -36.65
C LYS A 272 14.57 8.16 -37.98
N GLY A 273 14.27 8.98 -39.00
CA GLY A 273 13.91 8.47 -40.32
C GLY A 273 14.98 7.53 -40.88
N ASP A 274 14.53 6.53 -41.64
CA ASP A 274 15.39 5.51 -42.21
C ASP A 274 16.37 6.13 -43.24
N ASN A 275 17.63 6.26 -42.83
CA ASN A 275 18.70 6.81 -43.66
C ASN A 275 19.10 5.89 -44.82
N ARG A 276 18.51 4.69 -44.96
CA ARG A 276 18.73 3.79 -46.11
C ARG A 276 18.28 4.40 -47.45
N LYS A 277 17.40 5.39 -47.43
CA LYS A 277 16.93 6.09 -48.64
C LYS A 277 17.94 7.10 -49.21
N ASN A 278 19.06 7.35 -48.53
CA ASN A 278 20.07 8.30 -49.03
C ASN A 278 20.91 7.66 -50.13
N MET A 279 20.96 8.32 -51.29
CA MET A 279 21.77 7.92 -52.46
C MET A 279 23.26 7.73 -52.13
N TRP A 280 23.77 8.46 -51.12
CA TRP A 280 25.17 8.44 -50.69
C TRP A 280 25.50 7.36 -49.64
N ILE A 281 24.62 6.37 -49.44
CA ILE A 281 24.83 5.31 -48.44
C ILE A 281 26.13 4.53 -48.65
N PHE A 282 26.62 4.43 -49.89
CA PHE A 282 27.88 3.75 -50.23
C PHE A 282 29.13 4.42 -49.62
N LEU A 283 29.10 5.71 -49.26
CA LEU A 283 30.25 6.38 -48.62
C LEU A 283 30.30 6.19 -47.10
N LYS A 284 29.17 5.83 -46.49
CA LYS A 284 28.97 5.73 -45.04
C LYS A 284 29.76 4.61 -44.33
N PRO A 285 30.11 3.45 -44.94
CA PRO A 285 30.82 2.38 -44.26
C PRO A 285 32.20 2.76 -43.72
N TRP A 286 32.84 3.76 -44.33
CA TRP A 286 34.18 4.22 -43.98
C TRP A 286 34.16 5.70 -43.57
N THR A 287 34.99 6.05 -42.59
CA THR A 287 35.19 7.45 -42.19
C THR A 287 35.96 8.20 -43.28
N TRP A 288 35.79 9.53 -43.34
CA TRP A 288 36.54 10.38 -44.28
C TRP A 288 38.05 10.25 -44.11
N ASP A 289 38.53 10.04 -42.89
CA ASP A 289 39.95 9.80 -42.62
C ASP A 289 40.45 8.52 -43.30
N LEU A 290 39.63 7.45 -43.30
CA LEU A 290 39.99 6.19 -43.94
C LEU A 290 39.97 6.31 -45.47
N TRP A 291 38.97 7.00 -46.04
CA TRP A 291 38.95 7.30 -47.48
C TRP A 291 40.20 8.07 -47.93
N LEU A 292 40.61 9.08 -47.16
CA LEU A 292 41.83 9.85 -47.44
C LEU A 292 43.09 8.99 -47.31
N THR A 293 43.13 8.10 -46.31
CA THR A 293 44.24 7.17 -46.10
C THR A 293 44.39 6.18 -47.27
N VAL A 294 43.28 5.66 -47.80
CA VAL A 294 43.30 4.79 -48.99
C VAL A 294 43.78 5.57 -50.22
N GLY A 295 43.26 6.78 -50.43
CA GLY A 295 43.69 7.63 -51.56
C GLY A 295 45.19 7.98 -51.51
N THR A 296 45.70 8.32 -50.33
CA THR A 296 47.13 8.62 -50.13
C THR A 296 48.00 7.36 -50.28
N SER A 297 47.55 6.21 -49.80
CA SER A 297 48.23 4.91 -50.01
C SER A 297 48.33 4.54 -51.50
N CYS A 298 47.26 4.76 -52.29
CA CYS A 298 47.25 4.56 -53.73
C CYS A 298 48.30 5.42 -54.46
N ILE A 299 48.45 6.69 -54.07
CA ILE A 299 49.46 7.58 -54.65
C ILE A 299 50.87 7.13 -54.22
N PHE A 300 51.04 6.80 -52.93
CA PHE A 300 52.32 6.37 -52.37
C PHE A 300 52.86 5.11 -53.05
N ILE A 301 52.04 4.06 -53.19
CA ILE A 301 52.48 2.82 -53.86
C ILE A 301 52.86 3.07 -55.31
N THR A 302 52.17 3.99 -55.98
CA THR A 302 52.45 4.31 -57.37
C THR A 302 53.77 5.05 -57.51
N ILE A 303 54.10 5.94 -56.58
CA ILE A 303 55.42 6.58 -56.51
C ILE A 303 56.50 5.54 -56.25
N VAL A 304 56.29 4.60 -55.33
CA VAL A 304 57.27 3.53 -55.03
C VAL A 304 57.52 2.67 -56.27
N ILE A 305 56.47 2.20 -56.95
CA ILE A 305 56.60 1.41 -58.18
C ILE A 305 57.24 2.24 -59.28
N TRP A 306 56.85 3.51 -59.43
CA TRP A 306 57.45 4.43 -60.39
C TRP A 306 58.96 4.58 -60.15
N VAL A 307 59.43 4.79 -58.90
CA VAL A 307 60.86 4.85 -58.58
C VAL A 307 61.57 3.53 -58.91
N MET A 308 60.94 2.40 -58.58
CA MET A 308 61.53 1.08 -58.83
C MET A 308 61.63 0.74 -60.32
N GLU A 309 60.69 1.20 -61.14
CA GLU A 309 60.63 0.93 -62.59
C GLU A 309 61.22 2.06 -63.45
N HIS A 310 61.54 3.22 -62.86
CA HIS A 310 62.07 4.39 -63.58
C HIS A 310 63.37 4.09 -64.35
N ASN A 311 64.20 3.20 -63.82
CA ASN A 311 65.49 2.82 -64.39
C ASN A 311 65.43 1.63 -65.35
N THR A 312 64.25 1.06 -65.63
CA THR A 312 64.06 -0.11 -66.51
C THR A 312 63.61 0.33 -67.92
N GLU A 313 63.78 -0.52 -68.95
CA GLU A 313 63.30 -0.31 -70.34
C GLU A 313 61.77 -0.28 -70.52
N ASN A 314 61.01 0.05 -69.47
CA ASN A 314 59.54 0.13 -69.54
C ASN A 314 59.09 1.43 -70.20
N THR A 315 58.53 1.30 -71.40
CA THR A 315 58.05 2.43 -72.22
C THR A 315 56.80 3.11 -71.66
N GLU A 316 56.07 2.45 -70.74
CA GLU A 316 54.84 2.99 -70.16
C GLU A 316 55.08 4.08 -69.09
N PHE A 317 56.17 3.96 -68.32
CA PHE A 317 56.53 4.94 -67.27
C PHE A 317 57.43 6.08 -67.77
N ARG A 318 57.89 6.01 -69.02
CA ARG A 318 58.81 6.98 -69.64
C ARG A 318 58.09 7.80 -70.72
N GLY A 319 57.30 8.78 -70.27
CA GLY A 319 56.54 9.69 -71.14
C GLY A 319 56.69 11.18 -70.80
N SER A 320 55.94 12.05 -71.49
CA SER A 320 55.78 13.48 -71.16
C SER A 320 55.35 13.67 -69.70
N TYR A 321 55.73 14.79 -69.06
CA TYR A 321 55.37 15.13 -67.67
C TYR A 321 53.87 14.94 -67.37
N ARG A 322 52.99 15.31 -68.31
CA ARG A 322 51.53 15.11 -68.18
C ARG A 322 51.11 13.63 -68.20
N ARG A 323 51.80 12.80 -68.99
CA ARG A 323 51.55 11.36 -69.09
C ARG A 323 52.02 10.62 -67.83
N GLN A 324 53.14 11.04 -67.25
CA GLN A 324 53.63 10.47 -65.98
C GLN A 324 52.70 10.79 -64.82
N LEU A 325 52.22 12.05 -64.73
CA LEU A 325 51.24 12.43 -63.71
C LEU A 325 49.91 11.67 -63.86
N ALA A 326 49.43 11.49 -65.10
CA ALA A 326 48.24 10.69 -65.38
C ALA A 326 48.44 9.21 -64.99
N MET A 327 49.62 8.65 -65.22
CA MET A 327 49.97 7.30 -64.77
C MET A 327 49.99 7.20 -63.25
N ILE A 328 50.57 8.19 -62.55
CA ILE A 328 50.62 8.21 -61.08
C ILE A 328 49.21 8.18 -60.46
N LEU A 329 48.26 8.86 -61.10
CA LEU A 329 46.89 8.96 -60.62
C LEU A 329 46.03 7.74 -61.02
N MET A 330 46.25 7.16 -62.20
CA MET A 330 45.40 6.10 -62.75
C MET A 330 45.95 4.68 -62.56
N PHE A 331 47.25 4.51 -62.29
CA PHE A 331 47.89 3.20 -62.12
C PHE A 331 47.25 2.32 -61.03
N PRO A 332 46.87 2.82 -59.83
CA PRO A 332 46.18 2.02 -58.82
C PRO A 332 44.85 1.43 -59.33
N PHE A 333 44.13 2.20 -60.15
CA PHE A 333 42.87 1.75 -60.75
C PHE A 333 43.13 0.68 -61.81
N TYR A 334 44.14 0.88 -62.68
CA TYR A 334 44.51 -0.12 -63.68
C TYR A 334 45.01 -1.42 -63.04
N ALA A 335 45.87 -1.34 -62.04
CA ALA A 335 46.41 -2.50 -61.33
C ALA A 335 45.32 -3.30 -60.58
N PHE A 336 44.29 -2.62 -60.10
CA PHE A 336 43.18 -3.25 -59.40
C PHE A 336 42.14 -3.88 -60.35
N VAL A 337 41.82 -3.23 -61.47
CA VAL A 337 40.76 -3.67 -62.40
C VAL A 337 41.29 -4.65 -63.46
N ILE A 338 42.53 -4.49 -63.90
CA ILE A 338 43.13 -5.30 -64.96
C ILE A 338 44.35 -6.01 -64.36
N PRO A 339 44.23 -7.30 -63.99
CA PRO A 339 45.36 -8.09 -63.54
C PRO A 339 46.23 -8.52 -64.74
N GLN A 340 46.78 -7.55 -65.47
CA GLN A 340 47.75 -7.83 -66.54
C GLN A 340 49.15 -7.98 -65.94
N ARG A 341 49.81 -9.11 -66.26
CA ARG A 341 51.19 -9.43 -65.86
C ARG A 341 52.26 -8.50 -66.44
N GLU A 342 51.86 -7.55 -67.29
CA GLU A 342 52.76 -6.70 -68.08
C GLU A 342 52.96 -5.29 -67.50
N LEU A 343 52.22 -4.90 -66.45
CA LEU A 343 52.31 -3.56 -65.85
C LEU A 343 53.65 -3.27 -65.15
N VAL A 344 54.40 -4.31 -64.78
CA VAL A 344 55.63 -4.21 -63.97
C VAL A 344 56.61 -5.30 -64.39
N VAL A 345 57.88 -4.94 -64.65
CA VAL A 345 58.89 -5.86 -65.19
C VAL A 345 59.79 -6.46 -64.10
N ARG A 346 60.19 -5.69 -63.07
CA ARG A 346 61.08 -6.21 -62.02
C ARG A 346 60.33 -7.11 -61.03
N ASP A 347 60.97 -8.18 -60.58
CA ASP A 347 60.36 -9.08 -59.60
C ASP A 347 60.16 -8.44 -58.21
N CYS A 348 61.01 -7.47 -57.83
CA CYS A 348 60.86 -6.74 -56.56
C CYS A 348 59.61 -5.82 -56.56
N SER A 349 59.35 -5.10 -57.64
CA SER A 349 58.17 -4.23 -57.79
C SER A 349 56.90 -5.06 -57.94
N ARG A 350 56.97 -6.24 -58.58
CA ARG A 350 55.89 -7.24 -58.58
C ARG A 350 55.55 -7.71 -57.17
N PHE A 351 56.54 -8.04 -56.34
CA PHE A 351 56.30 -8.43 -54.95
C PHE A 351 55.59 -7.32 -54.17
N VAL A 352 56.09 -6.09 -54.27
CA VAL A 352 55.50 -4.90 -53.63
C VAL A 352 54.05 -4.67 -54.11
N LEU A 353 53.79 -4.81 -55.42
CA LEU A 353 52.46 -4.71 -55.99
C LEU A 353 51.51 -5.81 -55.48
N VAL A 354 51.99 -7.06 -55.39
CA VAL A 354 51.20 -8.19 -54.86
C VAL A 354 50.81 -7.96 -53.41
N VAL A 355 51.74 -7.50 -52.56
CA VAL A 355 51.45 -7.17 -51.16
C VAL A 355 50.42 -6.05 -51.06
N TRP A 356 50.54 -5.01 -51.89
CA TRP A 356 49.56 -3.92 -51.91
C TRP A 356 48.18 -4.35 -52.41
N LEU A 357 48.11 -5.17 -53.46
CA LEU A 357 46.86 -5.75 -53.96
C LEU A 357 46.19 -6.64 -52.91
N TRP A 358 46.98 -7.38 -52.13
CA TRP A 358 46.46 -8.17 -51.01
C TRP A 358 45.84 -7.28 -49.92
N LEU A 359 46.48 -6.15 -49.59
CA LEU A 359 45.94 -5.15 -48.67
C LEU A 359 44.66 -4.50 -49.22
N ALA A 360 44.64 -4.13 -50.51
CA ALA A 360 43.47 -3.58 -51.18
C ALA A 360 42.29 -4.57 -51.16
N PHE A 361 42.57 -5.87 -51.34
CA PHE A 361 41.57 -6.93 -51.25
C PHE A 361 40.96 -7.03 -49.85
N ILE A 362 41.78 -7.02 -48.79
CA ILE A 362 41.28 -7.02 -47.39
C ILE A 362 40.38 -5.81 -47.14
N LEU A 363 40.79 -4.63 -47.61
CA LEU A 363 39.98 -3.42 -47.48
C LEU A 363 38.63 -3.58 -48.20
N MET A 364 38.60 -4.09 -49.43
CA MET A 364 37.36 -4.35 -50.17
C MET A 364 36.42 -5.33 -49.42
N GLN A 365 36.97 -6.38 -48.82
CA GLN A 365 36.18 -7.32 -48.01
C GLN A 365 35.61 -6.63 -46.75
N SER A 366 36.41 -5.83 -46.06
CA SER A 366 35.98 -5.08 -44.87
C SER A 366 34.89 -4.04 -45.19
N TYR A 367 34.98 -3.40 -46.35
CA TYR A 367 33.97 -2.47 -46.86
C TYR A 367 32.66 -3.20 -47.12
N THR A 368 32.71 -4.34 -47.80
CA THR A 368 31.51 -5.14 -48.11
C THR A 368 30.83 -5.65 -46.84
N ALA A 369 31.60 -6.11 -45.85
CA ALA A 369 31.08 -6.53 -44.55
C ALA A 369 30.43 -5.37 -43.77
N SER A 370 31.08 -4.21 -43.73
CA SER A 370 30.56 -3.02 -43.04
C SER A 370 29.29 -2.48 -43.71
N LEU A 371 29.26 -2.43 -45.05
CA LEU A 371 28.09 -2.03 -45.82
C LEU A 371 26.92 -3.00 -45.60
N SER A 372 27.19 -4.31 -45.62
CA SER A 372 26.18 -5.33 -45.34
C SER A 372 25.60 -5.17 -43.92
N SER A 373 26.44 -4.93 -42.90
CA SER A 373 25.99 -4.67 -41.53
C SER A 373 25.06 -3.46 -41.44
N ILE A 374 25.40 -2.36 -42.11
CA ILE A 374 24.59 -1.12 -42.14
C ILE A 374 23.23 -1.36 -42.81
N LEU A 375 23.15 -2.22 -43.83
CA LEU A 375 21.90 -2.53 -44.53
C LEU A 375 21.01 -3.52 -43.76
N THR A 376 21.61 -4.38 -42.95
CA THR A 376 20.90 -5.46 -42.24
C THR A 376 20.40 -5.02 -40.86
N VAL A 377 21.10 -4.11 -40.18
CA VAL A 377 20.72 -3.65 -38.83
C VAL A 377 19.79 -2.46 -38.93
N ASP A 378 18.51 -2.66 -38.60
CA ASP A 378 17.56 -1.59 -38.33
C ASP A 378 17.94 -0.88 -37.02
N LYS A 379 18.84 0.10 -37.11
CA LYS A 379 19.10 1.00 -35.98
C LYS A 379 17.95 1.99 -35.87
N LEU A 380 16.95 1.65 -35.06
CA LEU A 380 15.97 2.61 -34.54
C LEU A 380 16.67 3.53 -33.55
N GLU A 381 17.49 4.45 -34.06
CA GLU A 381 18.08 5.50 -33.24
C GLU A 381 16.97 6.49 -32.86
N PRO A 382 16.73 6.75 -31.58
CA PRO A 382 15.79 7.78 -31.19
C PRO A 382 16.29 9.14 -31.69
N THR A 383 15.38 10.02 -32.13
CA THR A 383 15.76 11.37 -32.57
C THR A 383 16.44 12.16 -31.44
N PHE A 384 16.12 11.84 -30.19
CA PHE A 384 16.72 12.40 -28.99
C PHE A 384 17.11 11.25 -28.05
N ASP A 385 18.38 11.24 -27.66
CA ASP A 385 18.99 10.26 -26.75
C ASP A 385 18.93 10.73 -25.29
N ASN A 386 19.10 12.03 -25.04
CA ASN A 386 19.18 12.59 -23.69
C ASN A 386 18.21 13.76 -23.44
N LEU A 387 17.62 13.79 -22.25
CA LEU A 387 16.76 14.87 -21.76
C LEU A 387 17.46 16.24 -21.73
N GLU A 388 18.77 16.27 -21.46
CA GLU A 388 19.52 17.53 -21.45
C GLU A 388 19.52 18.23 -22.82
N ARG A 389 19.56 17.45 -23.91
CA ARG A 389 19.51 18.00 -25.27
C ARG A 389 18.14 18.61 -25.59
N LEU A 390 17.06 18.04 -25.03
CA LEU A 390 15.72 18.60 -25.17
C LEU A 390 15.60 19.94 -24.45
N ARG A 391 16.22 20.06 -23.27
CA ARG A 391 16.25 21.32 -22.51
C ARG A 391 16.92 22.45 -23.30
N THR A 392 18.03 22.16 -23.98
CA THR A 392 18.79 23.19 -24.72
C THR A 392 18.13 23.69 -26.01
N LYS A 393 17.19 22.92 -26.58
CA LYS A 393 16.63 23.18 -27.92
C LYS A 393 15.20 23.73 -27.92
N ASP A 394 14.66 24.09 -26.76
CA ASP A 394 13.28 24.62 -26.60
C ASP A 394 12.20 23.75 -27.27
N HIS A 395 12.34 22.42 -27.20
CA HIS A 395 11.33 21.51 -27.72
C HIS A 395 10.14 21.40 -26.76
N PHE A 396 8.92 21.27 -27.32
CA PHE A 396 7.72 21.02 -26.53
C PHE A 396 7.67 19.55 -26.08
N ILE A 397 7.41 19.32 -24.80
CA ILE A 397 7.29 17.99 -24.20
C ILE A 397 5.84 17.77 -23.81
N GLY A 398 5.25 16.70 -24.36
CA GLY A 398 3.92 16.23 -24.01
C GLY A 398 3.95 15.40 -22.72
N PHE A 399 3.01 15.63 -21.81
CA PHE A 399 2.77 14.76 -20.66
C PHE A 399 1.28 14.55 -20.41
N GLN A 400 0.90 13.42 -19.82
CA GLN A 400 -0.50 13.12 -19.55
C GLN A 400 -1.07 14.06 -18.47
N ARG A 401 -2.28 14.60 -18.71
CA ARG A 401 -2.99 15.45 -17.74
C ARG A 401 -3.27 14.68 -16.45
N GLY A 402 -3.01 15.33 -15.31
CA GLY A 402 -3.20 14.73 -13.98
C GLY A 402 -2.06 13.79 -13.53
N CYS A 403 -1.03 13.58 -14.36
CA CYS A 403 0.13 12.79 -14.02
C CYS A 403 1.17 13.60 -13.22
N PHE A 404 1.93 12.91 -12.35
CA PHE A 404 3.01 13.51 -11.57
C PHE A 404 4.20 13.98 -12.42
N VAL A 405 4.34 13.46 -13.64
CA VAL A 405 5.47 13.74 -14.56
C VAL A 405 5.60 15.23 -14.87
N GLY A 406 4.49 15.98 -14.98
CA GLY A 406 4.56 17.42 -15.20
C GLY A 406 5.29 18.15 -14.06
N ASN A 407 4.90 17.85 -12.82
CA ASN A 407 5.56 18.41 -11.62
C ASN A 407 7.01 17.93 -11.49
N LEU A 408 7.31 16.69 -11.91
CA LEU A 408 8.65 16.12 -11.91
C LEU A 408 9.58 16.89 -12.87
N LEU A 409 9.13 17.11 -14.12
CA LEU A 409 9.88 17.82 -15.14
C LEU A 409 10.13 19.28 -14.75
N GLU A 410 9.14 19.94 -14.13
CA GLU A 410 9.27 21.32 -13.67
C GLU A 410 10.22 21.43 -12.46
N LYS A 411 10.02 20.61 -11.41
CA LYS A 411 10.74 20.78 -10.13
C LYS A 411 12.12 20.11 -10.06
N GLN A 412 12.28 18.93 -10.68
CA GLN A 412 13.55 18.19 -10.60
C GLN A 412 14.45 18.45 -11.81
N PHE A 413 13.86 18.58 -12.99
CA PHE A 413 14.60 18.76 -14.24
C PHE A 413 14.65 20.22 -14.73
N ASN A 414 14.02 21.15 -14.01
CA ASN A 414 14.01 22.59 -14.29
C ASN A 414 13.57 22.94 -15.73
N PHE A 415 12.58 22.22 -16.27
CA PHE A 415 11.96 22.60 -17.54
C PHE A 415 11.02 23.79 -17.36
N SER A 416 10.98 24.67 -18.36
CA SER A 416 10.07 25.82 -18.36
C SER A 416 8.64 25.35 -18.58
N ARG A 417 7.69 25.90 -17.81
CA ARG A 417 6.26 25.56 -17.94
C ARG A 417 5.68 25.82 -19.33
N SER A 418 6.27 26.74 -20.10
CA SER A 418 5.93 27.01 -21.51
C SER A 418 6.30 25.87 -22.46
N GLN A 419 7.28 25.04 -22.12
CA GLN A 419 7.72 23.90 -22.91
C GLN A 419 6.85 22.66 -22.65
N LEU A 420 6.15 22.60 -21.50
CA LEU A 420 5.37 21.45 -21.08
C LEU A 420 3.91 21.57 -21.56
N LYS A 421 3.43 20.60 -22.34
CA LYS A 421 2.05 20.54 -22.83
C LYS A 421 1.35 19.30 -22.28
N SER A 422 0.24 19.51 -21.58
CA SER A 422 -0.59 18.41 -21.08
C SER A 422 -1.52 17.87 -22.16
N TYR A 423 -1.63 16.56 -22.33
CA TYR A 423 -2.60 15.90 -23.20
C TYR A 423 -3.54 14.98 -22.41
N GLY A 424 -4.79 14.85 -22.87
CA GLY A 424 -5.80 13.97 -22.25
C GLY A 424 -6.03 12.66 -23.01
N THR A 425 -5.76 12.66 -24.31
CA THR A 425 -5.95 11.56 -25.25
C THR A 425 -4.66 11.33 -26.05
N ILE A 426 -4.51 10.13 -26.63
CA ILE A 426 -3.35 9.78 -27.47
C ILE A 426 -3.41 10.52 -28.83
N GLN A 427 -4.62 10.82 -29.31
CA GLN A 427 -4.90 11.75 -30.40
C GLN A 427 -4.92 13.17 -29.88
#